data_AF-A0A6F8XK96-F1
#
_entry.id   AF-A0A6F8XK96-F1
#
_cell.length_a   1.000
_cell.length_b   1.000
_cell.length_c   1.000
_cell.angle_alpha   90.00
_cell.angle_beta   90.00
_cell.angle_gamma   90.00
#
_symmetry.space_group_name_H-M   'P 1'
#
loop_
_entity.id
_entity.type
_entity.pdbx_description
1 polymer ?
#
loop_
_entity_poly.entity_id
_entity_poly.type
_entity_poly.pdbx_seq_one_letter_code
_entity_poly.pdbx_strand_id
1 'polypeptide(L)' 'MSDLAEIVASHIVDVPDFPKQGILFKDLTPLFSDGPAFREVVDGIVAHYGQARSTWWPASRRAVS' A
#
# COMPACT_ATOMS: atom_id res chain seq x y z
N MET A 1 -6.52 -17.27 0.71
CA MET A 1 -6.17 -15.89 1.10
C MET A 1 -4.73 -15.74 0.71
N SER A 2 -4.44 -14.99 -0.35
CA SER A 2 -3.06 -14.64 -0.68
C SER A 2 -2.47 -13.94 0.54
N ASP A 3 -1.24 -14.27 0.91
CA ASP A 3 -0.56 -13.53 1.96
C ASP A 3 -0.27 -12.13 1.41
N LEU A 4 -0.87 -11.09 1.99
CA LEU A 4 -0.67 -9.71 1.53
C LEU A 4 0.82 -9.33 1.54
N ALA A 5 1.60 -9.91 2.45
CA ALA A 5 3.04 -9.70 2.49
C ALA A 5 3.74 -10.30 1.26
N GLU A 6 3.26 -11.43 0.75
CA GLU A 6 3.79 -12.07 -0.45
C GLU A 6 3.47 -11.26 -1.72
N ILE A 7 2.27 -10.69 -1.80
CA ILE A 7 1.89 -9.77 -2.89
C ILE A 7 2.83 -8.56 -2.88
N VAL A 8 3.07 -7.94 -1.72
CA VAL A 8 3.97 -6.78 -1.63
C VAL A 8 5.41 -7.19 -1.97
N ALA A 9 5.93 -8.27 -1.38
CA ALA A 9 7.31 -8.69 -1.56
C ALA A 9 7.65 -9.06 -3.02
N SER A 10 6.71 -9.68 -3.74
CA SER A 10 6.88 -10.04 -5.15
C SER A 10 6.90 -8.85 -6.11
N HIS A 11 6.46 -7.67 -5.68
CA HIS A 11 6.40 -6.45 -6.49
C HIS A 11 7.42 -5.38 -6.07
N ILE A 12 8.30 -5.66 -5.11
CA ILE A 12 9.36 -4.75 -4.72
C ILE A 12 10.61 -5.02 -5.55
N VAL A 13 11.17 -3.94 -6.12
CA VAL A 13 12.47 -3.98 -6.79
C VAL A 13 13.51 -3.28 -5.94
N ASP A 14 14.66 -3.94 -5.78
CA ASP A 14 15.80 -3.41 -5.06
C ASP A 14 16.65 -2.53 -5.97
N VAL A 15 16.84 -1.26 -5.58
CA VAL A 15 17.65 -0.29 -6.31
C VAL A 15 18.82 0.16 -5.42
N PRO A 16 20.05 -0.33 -5.67
CA PRO A 16 21.21 0.04 -4.87
C PRO A 16 21.68 1.47 -5.17
N ASP A 17 22.29 2.10 -4.17
CA ASP A 17 22.97 3.41 -4.24
C ASP A 17 22.09 4.58 -4.70
N PHE A 18 20.77 4.49 -4.44
CA PHE A 18 19.82 5.54 -4.75
C PHE A 18 19.12 6.10 -3.49
N PRO A 19 18.92 7.42 -3.37
CA PRO A 19 19.43 8.50 -4.24
C PRO A 19 20.90 8.84 -3.99
N LYS A 20 21.55 8.15 -3.04
CA LYS A 20 22.97 8.33 -2.66
C LYS A 20 23.60 6.97 -2.38
N GLN A 21 24.92 6.90 -2.53
CA GLN A 21 25.71 5.71 -2.23
C GLN A 21 25.46 5.18 -0.81
N GLY A 22 25.38 3.86 -0.68
CA GLY A 22 25.14 3.14 0.57
C GLY A 22 23.68 2.94 0.95
N ILE A 23 22.73 3.42 0.14
CA ILE A 23 21.28 3.24 0.36
C ILE A 23 20.76 2.12 -0.54
N LEU A 24 20.02 1.17 0.02
CA LEU A 24 19.20 0.22 -0.74
C LEU A 24 17.77 0.74 -0.80
N PHE A 25 17.40 1.34 -1.92
CA PHE A 25 16.04 1.84 -2.14
C PHE A 25 15.11 0.68 -2.53
N LYS A 26 13.91 0.67 -1.93
CA LYS A 26 12.85 -0.29 -2.26
C LYS A 26 11.85 0.40 -3.17
N ASP A 27 11.91 0.08 -4.45
CA ASP A 27 11.00 0.63 -5.44
C ASP A 27 9.66 -0.14 -5.40
N LEU A 28 8.61 0.58 -5.00
CA LEU A 28 7.23 0.09 -4.95
C LEU A 28 6.44 0.42 -6.22
N THR A 29 7.06 1.11 -7.19
CA THR A 29 6.41 1.48 -8.46
C THR A 29 5.79 0.29 -9.20
N PRO A 30 6.42 -0.92 -9.22
CA PRO A 30 5.77 -2.09 -9.83
C PRO A 30 4.47 -2.48 -9.13
N LEU A 31 4.42 -2.43 -7.80
CA LEU A 31 3.18 -2.67 -7.05
C LEU A 31 2.11 -1.63 -7.40
N PHE A 32 2.47 -0.35 -7.50
CA PHE A 32 1.52 0.71 -7.85
C PHE A 32 1.01 0.62 -9.30
N SER A 33 1.81 0.02 -10.18
CA SER A 33 1.48 -0.15 -11.59
C SER A 33 0.55 -1.34 -11.84
N ASP A 34 0.51 -2.32 -10.93
CA ASP A 34 -0.43 -3.43 -10.95
C ASP A 34 -1.73 -3.06 -10.19
N GLY A 35 -2.74 -2.62 -10.95
CA GLY A 35 -4.02 -2.19 -10.39
C GLY A 35 -4.71 -3.25 -9.51
N PRO A 36 -4.85 -4.50 -9.97
CA PRO A 36 -5.38 -5.60 -9.15
C PRO A 36 -4.60 -5.84 -7.85
N ALA A 37 -3.28 -5.98 -7.90
CA ALA A 37 -2.46 -6.24 -6.72
C ALA A 37 -2.50 -5.07 -5.73
N PHE A 38 -2.42 -3.84 -6.23
CA PHE A 38 -2.52 -2.64 -5.41
C PHE A 38 -3.86 -2.55 -4.69
N ARG A 39 -4.96 -2.87 -5.37
CA ARG A 39 -6.29 -2.90 -4.77
C ARG A 39 -6.38 -3.92 -3.64
N GLU A 40 -5.88 -5.13 -3.85
CA GLU A 40 -5.91 -6.18 -2.81
C GLU A 40 -5.15 -5.76 -1.55
N VAL A 41 -3.99 -5.12 -1.69
CA VAL A 41 -3.22 -4.59 -0.56
C VAL A 41 -3.98 -3.48 0.17
N VAL A 42 -4.58 -2.52 -0.55
CA VAL A 42 -5.36 -1.44 0.05
C VAL A 42 -6.58 -1.99 0.80
N ASP A 43 -7.32 -2.91 0.18
CA ASP A 43 -8.49 -3.55 0.79
C ASP A 43 -8.08 -4.31 2.07
N GLY A 44 -6.91 -4.95 2.07
CA GLY A 44 -6.32 -5.58 3.25
C GLY A 44 -6.01 -4.60 4.40
N ILE A 45 -5.42 -3.44 4.09
CA ILE A 45 -5.15 -2.38 5.08
C ILE A 45 -6.47 -1.85 5.66
N VAL A 46 -7.47 -1.59 4.81
CA VAL A 46 -8.79 -1.10 5.24
C VAL A 46 -9.51 -2.15 6.09
N ALA A 47 -9.43 -3.43 5.74
CA ALA A 47 -10.02 -4.50 6.53
C ALA A 47 -9.40 -4.57 7.94
N HIS A 48 -8.09 -4.36 8.06
CA HIS A 48 -7.38 -4.43 9.33
C HIS A 48 -7.56 -3.17 10.20
N TYR A 49 -7.51 -1.97 9.60
CA TYR A 49 -7.47 -0.70 10.34
C TYR A 49 -8.69 0.20 10.14
N GLY A 50 -9.53 -0.04 9.13
CA GLY A 50 -10.65 0.83 8.75
C GLY A 50 -11.78 0.94 9.80
N GLN A 51 -11.81 0.02 10.78
CA GLN A 51 -12.75 0.08 11.91
C GLN A 51 -12.23 0.97 13.06
N ALA A 52 -10.94 1.33 13.06
CA ALA A 52 -10.43 2.34 13.97
C ALA A 52 -11.01 3.68 13.53
N ARG A 53 -12.12 4.09 14.19
CA ARG A 53 -12.79 5.37 13.99
C ARG A 53 -11.75 6.46 13.73
N SER A 54 -11.63 6.88 12.48
CA SER A 54 -10.81 8.04 12.13
C SER A 54 -11.39 9.24 12.87
N THR A 55 -10.74 9.65 13.95
CA THR A 55 -11.10 10.86 14.70
C THR A 55 -10.82 12.13 13.89
N TRP A 56 -10.11 11.97 12.76
CA TRP A 56 -9.71 13.01 11.83
C TRP A 56 -10.68 13.21 10.65
N TRP A 57 -11.67 12.31 10.46
CA TRP A 57 -12.72 12.48 9.45
C TRP A 57 -14.04 12.90 10.11
N PRO A 58 -14.52 14.15 9.90
CA PRO A 58 -15.82 14.57 10.42
C PRO A 58 -16.93 13.67 9.86
N ALA A 59 -17.85 13.25 10.73
CA ALA A 59 -18.97 12.37 10.41
C ALA A 59 -19.93 12.87 9.31
N SER A 60 -19.73 14.07 8.77
CA SER A 60 -20.59 14.76 7.82
C SER A 60 -20.33 14.46 6.34
N ARG A 61 -19.28 13.72 5.97
CA ARG A 61 -19.00 13.35 4.56
C ARG A 61 -19.48 11.95 4.19
N ARG A 62 -20.70 11.58 4.61
CA ARG A 62 -21.40 10.40 4.08
C ARG A 62 -22.36 10.85 2.97
N ALA A 63 -21.82 11.22 1.83
CA ALA A 63 -22.51 11.24 0.53
C ALA A 63 -21.56 11.83 -0.51
N VAL A 64 -20.80 10.97 -1.17
CA VAL A 64 -20.54 11.15 -2.59
C VAL A 64 -20.80 9.79 -3.21
N SER A 65 -21.91 9.72 -3.94
CA SER A 65 -22.33 8.59 -4.78
C SER A 65 -21.41 8.41 -5.97
#